data_AF-J9FPF4-F1
#
_entry.id   AF-J9FPF4-F1
#
_cell.length_a   1.000
_cell.length_b   1.000
_cell.length_c   1.000
_cell.angle_alpha   90.00
_cell.angle_beta   90.00
_cell.angle_gamma   90.00
#
_symmetry.space_group_name_H-M   'P 1'
#
loop_
_entity.id
_entity.type
_entity.pdbx_description
1 polymer ?
#
loop_
_entity_poly.entity_id
_entity_poly.type
_entity_poly.pdbx_seq_one_letter_code
_entity_poly.pdbx_strand_id
1 'polypeptide(L)' 'MGEITTNAKVDYIAIARRVISDIGYTKPEYGFDQNAKITCSLHTQSGDIAMGVNSS' A
#
# COMPACT_ATOMS: atom_id res chain seq x y z
N MET A 1 -11.44 -3.29 1.72
CA MET A 1 -10.97 -3.40 0.32
C MET A 1 -11.19 -2.05 -0.33
N GLY A 2 -10.19 -1.51 -1.01
CA GLY A 2 -10.26 -0.20 -1.67
C GLY A 2 -9.62 -0.29 -3.05
N GLU A 3 -10.10 0.54 -3.98
CA GLU A 3 -9.51 0.73 -5.30
C GLU A 3 -8.70 2.03 -5.32
N ILE A 4 -7.49 1.97 -5.87
CA ILE A 4 -6.66 3.15 -6.12
C ILE A 4 -6.26 3.11 -7.59
N THR A 5 -6.72 4.10 -8.36
CA THR A 5 -6.34 4.28 -9.77
C THR A 5 -5.14 5.22 -9.84
N THR A 6 -3.96 4.69 -10.11
CA THR A 6 -2.74 5.49 -10.27
C THR A 6 -1.75 4.80 -11.19
N ASN A 7 -1.04 5.60 -11.99
CA ASN A 7 0.12 5.14 -12.78
C ASN A 7 1.40 5.07 -11.93
N ALA A 8 1.35 5.49 -10.68
CA ALA A 8 2.50 5.46 -9.78
C ALA A 8 2.80 4.04 -9.30
N LYS A 9 4.06 3.62 -9.43
CA LYS A 9 4.57 2.39 -8.80
C LYS A 9 4.83 2.67 -7.32
N VAL A 10 3.83 2.44 -6.49
CA VAL A 10 3.90 2.68 -5.04
C VAL A 10 4.10 1.34 -4.31
N ASP A 11 5.15 1.25 -3.50
CA ASP A 11 5.33 0.14 -2.56
C ASP A 11 4.60 0.45 -1.26
N TYR A 12 3.31 0.09 -1.22
CA TYR A 12 2.45 0.30 -0.07
C TYR A 12 2.94 -0.44 1.18
N ILE A 13 3.59 -1.60 1.02
CA ILE A 13 4.10 -2.39 2.13
C ILE A 13 5.30 -1.67 2.76
N ALA A 14 6.23 -1.18 1.94
CA ALA A 14 7.38 -0.41 2.42
C ALA A 14 6.94 0.88 3.14
N ILE A 15 5.96 1.59 2.59
CA ILE A 15 5.40 2.79 3.22
C ILE A 15 4.78 2.45 4.58
N ALA A 16 3.96 1.40 4.65
CA ALA A 16 3.34 0.98 5.90
C ALA A 16 4.41 0.62 6.97
N ARG A 17 5.46 -0.13 6.60
CA ARG A 17 6.56 -0.45 7.54
C ARG A 17 7.28 0.79 8.04
N ARG A 18 7.53 1.76 7.16
CA ARG A 18 8.18 3.02 7.53
C ARG A 18 7.34 3.80 8.53
N VAL A 19 6.04 3.93 8.28
CA VAL A 19 5.13 4.63 9.20
C VAL A 19 5.07 3.94 10.58
N ILE A 20 5.03 2.60 10.61
CA ILE A 20 5.09 1.84 11.87
C ILE A 20 6.39 2.15 12.64
N SER A 21 7.52 2.21 11.94
CA SER A 21 8.83 2.58 12.49
C SER A 21 8.84 4.02 13.01
N ASP A 22 8.32 4.97 12.23
CA ASP A 22 8.28 6.40 12.56
C ASP A 22 7.40 6.68 13.80
N ILE A 23 6.37 5.87 14.05
CA ILE A 23 5.55 5.92 15.28
C ILE A 23 6.32 5.38 16.50
N GLY A 24 7.38 4.59 16.28
CA GLY A 24 8.23 4.03 17.34
C GLY A 24 8.05 2.53 17.57
N TYR A 25 7.21 1.84 16.80
CA TYR A 25 7.02 0.39 16.86
C TYR A 25 8.17 -0.35 16.17
N THR A 26 9.35 -0.22 16.74
CA THR A 26 10.62 -0.74 16.20
C THR A 26 11.10 -2.01 16.89
N LYS A 27 10.49 -2.38 18.04
CA LYS A 27 10.89 -3.53 18.84
C LYS A 27 9.76 -4.55 18.99
N PRO A 28 10.04 -5.86 18.85
CA PRO A 28 9.04 -6.92 19.04
C PRO A 28 8.43 -6.94 20.45
N GLU A 29 9.15 -6.43 21.45
CA GLU A 29 8.72 -6.35 22.86
C GLU A 29 7.43 -5.54 23.05
N TYR A 30 7.10 -4.65 22.10
CA TYR A 30 5.86 -3.87 22.13
C TYR A 30 4.62 -4.68 21.73
N GLY A 31 4.77 -5.96 21.38
CA GLY A 31 3.70 -6.82 20.88
C GLY A 31 3.28 -6.53 19.44
N PHE A 32 3.84 -5.48 18.84
CA PHE A 32 3.67 -5.09 17.45
C PHE A 32 4.91 -4.34 16.98
N ASP A 33 5.41 -4.66 15.79
CA ASP A 33 6.57 -3.99 15.22
C ASP A 33 6.45 -3.86 13.69
N GLN A 34 7.39 -3.15 13.11
CA GLN A 34 7.55 -3.02 11.67
C GLN A 34 7.76 -4.35 10.92
N ASN A 35 7.99 -5.48 11.60
CA ASN A 35 8.12 -6.82 11.00
C ASN A 35 6.78 -7.55 10.89
N ALA A 36 5.69 -6.98 11.42
CA ALA A 36 4.35 -7.53 11.30
C ALA A 36 3.98 -7.90 9.85
N LYS A 37 3.11 -8.90 9.71
CA LYS A 37 2.58 -9.34 8.42
C LYS A 37 1.65 -8.26 7.87
N ILE A 38 2.10 -7.57 6.82
CA ILE A 38 1.31 -6.54 6.13
C ILE A 38 0.74 -7.16 4.86
N THR A 39 -0.59 -7.19 4.77
CA THR A 39 -1.32 -7.65 3.58
C THR A 39 -1.97 -6.44 2.93
N CYS A 40 -1.54 -6.12 1.71
CA CYS A 40 -2.12 -5.05 0.93
C CYS A 40 -3.14 -5.64 -0.06
N SER A 41 -4.43 -5.62 0.28
CA SER A 41 -5.51 -6.04 -0.62
C SER A 41 -6.03 -4.89 -1.48
N LEU A 42 -5.11 -4.12 -2.06
CA LEU A 42 -5.43 -3.10 -3.05
C LEU A 42 -5.51 -3.78 -4.42
N HIS A 43 -6.67 -3.66 -5.06
CA HIS A 43 -6.80 -4.05 -6.45
C HIS A 43 -6.24 -2.89 -7.29
N THR A 44 -5.03 -3.05 -7.81
CA THR A 44 -4.50 -2.14 -8.82
C THR A 44 -5.28 -2.39 -10.10
N GLN A 45 -6.21 -1.50 -10.46
CA GLN A 45 -6.62 -1.43 -11.86
C GLN A 45 -5.37 -1.04 -12.65
N SER A 46 -4.74 -2.02 -13.29
CA SER A 46 -3.58 -1.81 -14.13
C SER A 46 -3.96 -0.82 -15.23
N GLY A 47 -3.14 0.22 -15.44
CA GLY A 47 -3.36 1.27 -16.43
C GLY A 47 -3.55 0.79 -17.88
N ASP A 48 -3.36 -0.51 -18.17
CA ASP A 48 -3.72 -1.14 -19.45
C ASP A 48 -5.23 -1.32 -19.67
N ILE A 49 -6.08 -0.95 -18.70
CA ILE A 49 -7.55 -0.85 -18.88
C ILE A 49 -8.03 0.60 -18.68
N ALA A 50 -7.35 1.56 -19.30
CA ALA A 50 -7.81 2.95 -19.38
C ALA A 50 -7.88 3.48 -20.82
N MET A 51 -7.90 2.61 -21.83
CA MET A 51 -8.33 2.97 -23.18
C MET A 51 -9.82 2.68 -23.34
N GLY A 52 -10.69 3.59 -22.91
CA GLY A 52 -12.12 3.43 -23.18
C GLY A 52 -13.09 4.37 -22.48
N VAL A 53 -12.65 5.23 -21.56
CA VAL A 53 -13.54 6.18 -20.88
C VAL A 53 -12.92 7.56 -20.84
N ASN A 54 -12.68 8.12 -22.02
CA ASN A 54 -12.73 9.56 -22.22
C ASN A 54 -13.12 9.89 -23.67
N SER A 55 -14.37 9.62 -23.99
CA SER A 55 -15.03 10.23 -25.15
C SER A 55 -16.54 10.11 -25.00
N SER A 56 -17.12 11.02 -24.21
CA SER A 56 -18.38 11.74 -24.45
C SER A 56 -18.53 12.84 -23.40
#